data_AF-A0A7D6VPV1-F1
#
_entry.id   AF-A0A7D6VPV1-F1
#
_cell.length_a   1.000
_cell.length_b   1.000
_cell.length_c   1.000
_cell.angle_alpha   90.00
_cell.angle_beta   90.00
_cell.angle_gamma   90.00
#
_symmetry.space_group_name_H-M   'P 1'
#
loop_
_entity.id
_entity.type
_entity.pdbx_description
1 polymer ?
#
loop_
_entity_poly.entity_id
_entity_poly.type
_entity_poly.pdbx_seq_one_letter_code
_entity_poly.pdbx_strand_id
1 'polypeptide(L)'
;MKRKISCLLLSMIFMMLAMNNIVYAKSISVETMPYGPKIEDLKGKDEIIKNLENIKRIRANLIVVAIKENSTNEELQALNKDLESYLNEINKSKRNLEQHKITYKDSFPDVFFAEEISFIAESYIISIRQQQNLIRQLQLNQEEAKKLFYSGYLIPVYYYLTLGDQMVTYIETYFVIS
;
A
#
# COMPACT_ATOMS: atom_id res chain seq x y z
N MET A 1 7.00 -66.20 7.38
CA MET A 1 7.29 -64.88 7.99
C MET A 1 7.55 -63.77 6.97
N LYS A 2 8.41 -63.97 5.95
CA LYS A 2 8.74 -62.93 4.94
C LYS A 2 7.52 -62.22 4.30
N ARG A 3 6.48 -62.96 3.91
CA ARG A 3 5.26 -62.41 3.29
C ARG A 3 4.44 -61.51 4.23
N LYS A 4 4.42 -61.84 5.54
CA LYS A 4 3.74 -61.03 6.58
C LYS A 4 4.51 -59.73 6.86
N ILE A 5 5.84 -59.79 6.82
CA ILE A 5 6.72 -58.62 7.00
C ILE A 5 6.62 -57.67 5.80
N SER A 6 6.62 -58.19 4.56
CA SER A 6 6.40 -57.33 3.37
C SER A 6 5.02 -56.67 3.38
N CYS A 7 3.99 -57.36 3.85
CA CYS A 7 2.64 -56.79 3.93
C CYS A 7 2.54 -55.68 4.98
N LEU A 8 3.23 -55.83 6.12
CA LEU A 8 3.36 -54.78 7.14
C LEU A 8 4.12 -53.56 6.63
N LEU A 9 5.23 -53.76 5.92
CA LEU A 9 6.02 -52.66 5.35
C LEU A 9 5.24 -51.87 4.30
N LEU A 10 4.54 -52.57 3.40
CA LEU A 10 3.65 -51.94 2.41
C LEU A 10 2.51 -51.16 3.06
N SER A 11 1.93 -51.69 4.14
CA SER A 11 0.90 -51.01 4.92
C SER A 11 1.41 -49.74 5.60
N MET A 12 2.62 -49.75 6.14
CA MET A 12 3.25 -48.57 6.75
C MET A 12 3.52 -47.47 5.72
N ILE A 13 4.04 -47.84 4.54
CA ILE A 13 4.29 -46.89 3.45
C ILE A 13 2.98 -46.26 2.97
N PHE A 14 1.91 -47.06 2.82
CA PHE A 14 0.59 -46.54 2.45
C PHE A 14 -0.01 -45.61 3.51
N MET A 15 0.18 -45.90 4.80
CA MET A 15 -0.25 -45.00 5.87
C MET A 15 0.51 -43.67 5.83
N MET A 16 1.83 -43.68 5.63
CA MET A 16 2.62 -42.45 5.51
C MET A 16 2.21 -41.58 4.31
N LEU A 17 1.86 -42.20 3.18
CA LEU A 17 1.40 -41.47 1.99
C LEU A 17 -0.05 -40.94 2.13
N ALA A 18 -0.87 -41.57 2.98
CA ALA A 18 -2.24 -41.13 3.26
C ALA A 18 -2.32 -40.10 4.41
N MET A 19 -1.23 -39.84 5.12
CA MET A 19 -1.15 -38.74 6.07
C MET A 19 -1.05 -37.44 5.27
N ASN A 20 -2.19 -36.74 5.13
CA ASN A 20 -2.17 -35.36 4.69
C ASN A 20 -1.19 -34.59 5.59
N ASN A 21 -0.29 -33.78 5.00
CA ASN A 21 0.41 -32.72 5.71
C ASN A 21 -0.62 -31.69 6.16
N ILE A 22 -1.36 -32.01 7.22
CA ILE A 22 -2.18 -31.03 7.91
C ILE A 22 -1.15 -30.21 8.68
N VAL A 23 -0.65 -29.16 8.01
CA VAL A 23 -0.09 -28.01 8.72
C VAL A 23 -1.24 -27.48 9.56
N TYR A 24 -1.31 -27.92 10.81
CA TYR A 24 -2.17 -27.30 11.78
C TYR A 24 -1.61 -25.88 11.96
N ALA A 25 -2.21 -24.91 11.28
CA ALA A 25 -2.17 -23.55 11.77
C ALA A 25 -2.72 -23.63 13.19
N LYS A 26 -1.83 -23.52 14.18
CA LYS A 26 -2.18 -23.47 15.60
C LYS A 26 -3.26 -22.41 15.70
N SER A 27 -4.48 -22.80 16.09
CA SER A 27 -5.57 -21.85 16.31
C SER A 27 -5.13 -20.91 17.43
N ILE A 28 -4.70 -19.71 17.05
CA ILE A 28 -4.28 -18.68 18.00
C ILE A 28 -5.55 -18.28 18.73
N SER A 29 -5.61 -18.61 20.03
CA SER A 29 -6.56 -18.02 20.96
C SER A 29 -6.44 -16.51 20.83
N VAL A 30 -7.55 -15.89 20.48
CA VAL A 30 -7.70 -14.45 20.21
C VAL A 30 -7.40 -13.66 21.48
N GLU A 31 -6.14 -13.30 21.67
CA GLU A 31 -5.74 -12.00 22.20
C GLU A 31 -4.97 -11.32 21.07
N THR A 32 -5.66 -10.40 20.41
CA THR A 32 -5.22 -9.63 19.24
C THR A 32 -4.09 -8.68 19.60
N MET A 33 -2.91 -9.21 19.91
CA MET A 33 -1.70 -8.41 19.88
C MET A 33 -1.16 -8.40 18.44
N PRO A 34 -0.82 -7.22 17.90
CA PRO A 34 -0.17 -7.14 16.60
C PRO A 34 1.09 -8.00 16.59
N TYR A 35 1.16 -8.95 15.66
CA TYR A 35 2.32 -9.80 15.44
C TYR A 35 3.40 -9.06 14.62
N GLY A 36 4.35 -8.40 15.28
CA GLY A 36 5.45 -7.71 14.61
C GLY A 36 6.33 -6.89 15.56
N PRO A 37 7.51 -6.41 15.11
CA PRO A 37 8.31 -5.47 15.89
C PRO A 37 7.54 -4.16 16.04
N LYS A 38 7.21 -3.81 17.29
CA LYS A 38 6.62 -2.50 17.61
C LYS A 38 7.69 -1.43 17.52
N ILE A 39 7.31 -0.29 16.97
CA ILE A 39 8.16 0.90 16.95
C ILE A 39 7.68 1.81 18.06
N GLU A 40 8.55 2.04 19.03
CA GLU A 40 8.30 2.78 20.26
C GLU A 40 9.27 3.99 20.34
N ASP A 41 9.03 4.90 21.29
CA ASP A 41 9.91 6.04 21.60
C ASP A 41 10.12 7.08 20.46
N LEU A 42 9.05 7.42 19.73
CA LEU A 42 9.09 8.47 18.69
C LEU A 42 9.29 9.87 19.29
N LYS A 43 10.44 10.51 19.03
CA LYS A 43 10.80 11.82 19.61
C LYS A 43 9.97 12.97 19.04
N GLY A 44 9.61 12.90 17.76
CA GLY A 44 8.78 13.90 17.08
C GLY A 44 7.35 13.41 16.76
N LYS A 45 6.78 12.60 17.66
CA LYS A 45 5.50 11.90 17.49
C LYS A 45 4.37 12.74 16.89
N ASP A 46 4.06 13.91 17.44
CA ASP A 46 2.92 14.71 16.99
C ASP A 46 3.09 15.22 15.55
N GLU A 47 4.30 15.58 15.17
CA GLU A 47 4.60 16.07 13.82
C GLU A 47 4.46 14.94 12.79
N ILE A 48 5.05 13.78 13.07
CA ILE A 48 5.04 12.65 12.14
C ILE A 48 3.62 12.07 11.96
N ILE A 49 2.84 11.97 13.04
CA ILE A 49 1.42 11.56 12.98
C ILE A 49 0.61 12.57 12.17
N LYS A 50 0.82 13.88 12.40
CA LYS A 50 0.10 14.91 11.65
C LYS A 50 0.35 14.78 10.14
N ASN A 51 1.57 14.43 9.73
CA ASN A 51 1.86 14.17 8.33
C ASN A 51 1.16 12.90 7.81
N LEU A 52 1.14 11.80 8.57
CA LEU A 52 0.38 10.60 8.22
C LEU A 52 -1.12 10.88 8.09
N GLU A 53 -1.72 11.58 9.04
CA GLU A 53 -3.14 11.95 9.01
C GLU A 53 -3.47 12.88 7.84
N ASN A 54 -2.58 13.82 7.50
CA ASN A 54 -2.74 14.63 6.30
C ASN A 54 -2.74 13.78 5.03
N ILE A 55 -1.81 12.83 4.92
CA ILE A 55 -1.73 11.91 3.79
C ILE A 55 -2.98 11.03 3.69
N LYS A 56 -3.46 10.47 4.82
CA LYS A 56 -4.71 9.70 4.89
C LYS A 56 -5.93 10.53 4.47
N ARG A 57 -6.03 11.78 4.95
CA ARG A 57 -7.09 12.71 4.54
C ARG A 57 -7.06 12.95 3.04
N ILE A 58 -5.88 13.19 2.45
CA ILE A 58 -5.75 13.38 0.99
C ILE A 58 -6.20 12.12 0.25
N ARG A 59 -5.75 10.94 0.69
CA ARG A 59 -6.15 9.65 0.11
C ARG A 59 -7.67 9.42 0.16
N ALA A 60 -8.33 9.77 1.27
CA ALA A 60 -9.78 9.64 1.41
C ALA A 60 -10.55 10.54 0.43
N ASN A 61 -9.95 11.66 0.00
CA ASN A 61 -10.53 12.59 -0.97
C ASN A 61 -10.09 12.30 -2.42
N LEU A 62 -9.08 11.45 -2.62
CA LEU A 62 -8.56 11.14 -3.95
C LEU A 62 -9.54 10.22 -4.71
N ILE A 63 -10.21 10.77 -5.71
CA ILE A 63 -11.15 10.04 -6.57
C ILE A 63 -10.37 9.41 -7.73
N VAL A 64 -9.83 8.21 -7.52
CA VAL A 64 -8.91 7.55 -8.48
C VAL A 64 -9.58 7.14 -9.82
N VAL A 65 -10.91 7.22 -9.94
CA VAL A 65 -11.67 6.64 -11.06
C VAL A 65 -12.70 7.62 -11.66
N ALA A 66 -12.57 8.92 -11.42
CA ALA A 66 -13.51 9.89 -12.02
C ALA A 66 -13.25 10.12 -13.52
N ILE A 67 -12.08 9.78 -14.04
CA ILE A 67 -11.72 9.98 -15.45
C ILE A 67 -12.41 8.91 -16.28
N LYS A 68 -13.33 9.31 -17.17
CA LYS A 68 -14.05 8.42 -18.08
C LYS A 68 -13.47 8.53 -19.48
N GLU A 69 -13.69 7.48 -20.28
CA GLU A 69 -13.32 7.44 -21.69
C GLU A 69 -13.87 8.63 -22.50
N ASN A 70 -15.06 9.11 -22.13
CA ASN A 70 -15.76 10.20 -22.77
C ASN A 70 -15.79 11.50 -21.94
N SER A 71 -14.90 11.65 -20.96
CA SER A 71 -14.80 12.90 -20.18
C SER A 71 -14.54 14.10 -21.09
N THR A 72 -15.18 15.23 -20.82
CA THR A 72 -14.97 16.47 -21.58
C THR A 72 -13.66 17.13 -21.20
N ASN A 73 -13.16 18.05 -22.05
CA ASN A 73 -11.94 18.80 -21.73
C ASN A 73 -12.08 19.63 -20.46
N GLU A 74 -13.25 20.20 -20.20
CA GLU A 74 -13.55 20.96 -18.97
C GLU A 74 -13.50 20.06 -17.73
N GLU A 75 -14.10 18.87 -17.80
CA GLU A 75 -14.05 17.88 -16.73
C GLU A 75 -12.60 17.43 -16.47
N LEU A 76 -11.85 17.13 -17.54
CA LEU A 76 -10.45 16.72 -17.47
C LEU A 76 -9.56 17.82 -16.87
N GLN A 77 -9.80 19.09 -17.21
CA GLN A 77 -9.07 20.23 -16.64
C GLN A 77 -9.38 20.42 -15.15
N ALA A 78 -10.65 20.33 -14.75
CA ALA A 78 -11.05 20.41 -13.35
C ALA A 78 -10.40 19.29 -12.53
N LEU A 79 -10.49 18.05 -13.00
CA LEU A 79 -9.85 16.91 -12.36
C LEU A 79 -8.34 17.08 -12.24
N ASN A 80 -7.67 17.54 -13.30
CA ASN A 80 -6.22 17.74 -13.24
C ASN A 80 -5.81 18.83 -12.22
N LYS A 81 -6.64 19.86 -12.04
CA LYS A 81 -6.42 20.89 -11.02
C LYS A 81 -6.55 20.32 -9.61
N ASP A 82 -7.55 19.48 -9.36
CA ASP A 82 -7.72 18.81 -8.08
C ASP A 82 -6.54 17.88 -7.77
N LEU A 83 -6.11 17.08 -8.76
CA LEU A 83 -4.93 16.23 -8.66
C LEU A 83 -3.64 17.02 -8.35
N GLU A 84 -3.46 18.18 -8.97
CA GLU A 84 -2.32 19.06 -8.70
C GLU A 84 -2.37 19.63 -7.26
N SER A 85 -3.57 19.97 -6.75
CA SER A 85 -3.75 20.37 -5.35
C SER A 85 -3.32 19.26 -4.40
N TYR A 86 -3.80 18.03 -4.61
CA TYR A 86 -3.42 16.88 -3.79
C TYR A 86 -1.91 16.61 -3.83
N LEU A 87 -1.28 16.67 -5.02
CA LEU A 87 0.17 16.53 -5.14
C LEU A 87 0.93 17.58 -4.34
N ASN A 88 0.49 18.83 -4.37
CA ASN A 88 1.15 19.90 -3.61
C ASN A 88 1.08 19.65 -2.09
N GLU A 89 -0.07 19.19 -1.60
CA GLU A 89 -0.26 18.85 -0.19
C GLU A 89 0.55 17.61 0.24
N ILE A 90 0.60 16.55 -0.59
CA ILE A 90 1.42 15.37 -0.31
C ILE A 90 2.91 15.74 -0.33
N ASN A 91 3.37 16.53 -1.32
CA ASN A 91 4.76 16.97 -1.38
C ASN A 91 5.16 17.88 -0.22
N LYS A 92 4.22 18.64 0.35
CA LYS A 92 4.46 19.35 1.61
C LYS A 92 4.70 18.37 2.77
N SER A 93 3.85 17.36 2.91
CA SER A 93 4.00 16.33 3.95
C SER A 93 5.33 15.57 3.80
N LYS A 94 5.70 15.21 2.57
CA LYS A 94 6.98 14.56 2.26
C LYS A 94 8.18 15.40 2.66
N ARG A 95 8.17 16.72 2.38
CA ARG A 95 9.24 17.63 2.84
C ARG A 95 9.36 17.68 4.36
N ASN A 96 8.23 17.68 5.08
CA ASN A 96 8.26 17.62 6.54
C ASN A 96 8.86 16.30 7.04
N LEU A 97 8.53 15.17 6.40
CA LEU A 97 9.09 13.86 6.75
C LEU A 97 10.61 13.79 6.48
N GLU A 98 11.08 14.37 5.38
CA GLU A 98 12.52 14.49 5.13
C GLU A 98 13.21 15.34 6.21
N GLN A 99 12.59 16.46 6.61
CA GLN A 99 13.10 17.28 7.70
C GLN A 99 13.09 16.52 9.03
N HIS A 100 12.05 15.72 9.31
CA HIS A 100 11.97 14.85 10.50
C HIS A 100 13.14 13.88 10.57
N LYS A 101 13.45 13.19 9.45
CA LYS A 101 14.61 12.30 9.35
C LYS A 101 15.93 13.01 9.61
N ILE A 102 16.09 14.24 9.15
CA ILE A 102 17.30 15.05 9.41
C ILE A 102 17.40 15.45 10.88
N THR A 103 16.29 15.92 11.46
CA THR A 103 16.22 16.39 12.85
C THR A 103 16.48 15.26 13.84
N TYR A 104 15.90 14.08 13.60
CA TYR A 104 16.00 12.91 14.48
C TYR A 104 16.87 11.80 13.89
N LYS A 105 17.90 12.16 13.10
CA LYS A 105 18.76 11.22 12.37
C LYS A 105 19.40 10.11 13.21
N ASP A 106 19.63 10.38 14.49
CA ASP A 106 20.25 9.44 15.44
C ASP A 106 19.21 8.56 16.15
N SER A 107 17.93 8.68 15.79
CA SER A 107 16.81 7.89 16.31
C SER A 107 16.30 6.96 15.22
N PHE A 108 16.66 5.68 15.30
CA PHE A 108 16.19 4.66 14.36
C PHE A 108 14.66 4.62 14.25
N PRO A 109 13.87 4.64 15.35
CA PRO A 109 12.41 4.68 15.27
C PRO A 109 11.86 5.85 14.45
N ASP A 110 12.39 7.06 14.67
CA ASP A 110 11.93 8.26 13.96
C ASP A 110 12.28 8.22 12.48
N VAL A 111 13.50 7.77 12.14
CA VAL A 111 13.94 7.68 10.74
C VAL A 111 13.13 6.63 10.00
N PHE A 112 13.03 5.41 10.56
CA PHE A 112 12.31 4.32 9.94
C PHE A 112 10.82 4.67 9.78
N PHE A 113 10.18 5.22 10.81
CA PHE A 113 8.76 5.56 10.70
C PHE A 113 8.51 6.66 9.66
N ALA A 114 9.42 7.63 9.53
CA ALA A 114 9.33 8.65 8.50
C ALA A 114 9.53 8.06 7.10
N GLU A 115 10.38 7.05 6.94
CA GLU A 115 10.56 6.31 5.68
C GLU A 115 9.28 5.58 5.27
N GLU A 116 8.61 4.89 6.21
CA GLU A 116 7.35 4.19 5.97
C GLU A 116 6.24 5.16 5.51
N ILE A 117 6.11 6.32 6.17
CA ILE A 117 5.12 7.32 5.77
C ILE A 117 5.49 7.98 4.43
N SER A 118 6.78 8.23 4.19
CA SER A 118 7.25 8.73 2.89
C SER A 118 6.98 7.74 1.75
N PHE A 119 7.07 6.44 2.02
CA PHE A 119 6.71 5.40 1.05
C PHE A 119 5.21 5.41 0.71
N ILE A 120 4.34 5.58 1.70
CA ILE A 120 2.90 5.78 1.47
C ILE A 120 2.65 7.02 0.60
N ALA A 121 3.29 8.14 0.95
CA ALA A 121 3.18 9.38 0.19
C ALA A 121 3.60 9.21 -1.28
N GLU A 122 4.74 8.55 -1.51
CA GLU A 122 5.26 8.30 -2.86
C GLU A 122 4.32 7.39 -3.68
N SER A 123 3.75 6.37 -3.04
CA SER A 123 2.78 5.48 -3.68
C SER A 123 1.56 6.27 -4.21
N TYR A 124 1.00 7.18 -3.39
CA TYR A 124 -0.09 8.04 -3.85
C TYR A 124 0.36 9.06 -4.91
N ILE A 125 1.55 9.64 -4.80
CA ILE A 125 2.11 10.53 -5.83
C ILE A 125 2.17 9.81 -7.18
N ILE A 126 2.70 8.58 -7.22
CA ILE A 126 2.82 7.83 -8.47
C ILE A 126 1.43 7.57 -9.06
N SER A 127 0.47 7.11 -8.24
CA SER A 127 -0.92 6.90 -8.68
C SER A 127 -1.54 8.18 -9.27
N ILE A 128 -1.33 9.33 -8.63
CA ILE A 128 -1.82 10.62 -9.13
C ILE A 128 -1.13 11.00 -10.44
N ARG A 129 0.20 10.86 -10.55
CA ARG A 129 0.95 11.21 -11.77
C ARG A 129 0.52 10.36 -12.96
N GLN A 130 0.20 9.08 -12.76
CA GLN A 130 -0.36 8.23 -13.80
C GLN A 130 -1.74 8.72 -14.26
N GLN A 131 -2.61 9.14 -13.33
CA GLN A 131 -3.89 9.75 -13.69
C GLN A 131 -3.73 11.07 -14.46
N GLN A 132 -2.80 11.93 -14.04
CA GLN A 132 -2.51 13.16 -14.79
C GLN A 132 -1.94 12.87 -16.19
N ASN A 133 -1.24 11.74 -16.39
CA ASN A 133 -0.78 11.34 -17.71
C ASN A 133 -1.96 10.87 -18.59
N LEU A 134 -2.90 10.09 -18.04
CA LEU A 134 -4.14 9.73 -18.73
C LEU A 134 -4.93 10.96 -19.19
N ILE A 135 -5.09 11.95 -18.30
CA ILE A 135 -5.77 13.21 -18.62
C ILE A 135 -5.11 13.89 -19.82
N ARG A 136 -3.78 14.01 -19.82
CA ARG A 136 -3.04 14.62 -20.94
C ARG A 136 -3.26 13.87 -22.25
N GLN A 137 -3.26 12.54 -22.23
CA GLN A 137 -3.53 11.75 -23.44
C GLN A 137 -4.95 11.98 -23.98
N LEU A 138 -5.95 12.00 -23.10
CA LEU A 138 -7.34 12.26 -23.47
C LEU A 138 -7.54 13.67 -24.04
N GLN A 139 -6.82 14.67 -23.53
CA GLN A 139 -6.86 16.04 -24.04
C GLN A 139 -6.14 16.20 -25.40
N LEU A 140 -5.08 15.42 -25.65
CA LEU A 140 -4.26 15.54 -26.88
C LEU A 140 -4.83 14.74 -28.06
N ASN A 141 -5.24 13.50 -27.81
CA ASN A 141 -5.70 12.58 -28.86
C ASN A 141 -6.77 11.65 -28.31
N GLN A 142 -7.97 12.22 -28.10
CA GLN A 142 -9.06 11.55 -27.41
C GLN A 142 -9.35 10.17 -27.98
N GLU A 143 -9.58 10.02 -29.29
CA GLU A 143 -9.95 8.72 -29.90
C GLU A 143 -8.91 7.60 -29.70
N GLU A 144 -7.61 7.91 -29.83
CA GLU A 144 -6.58 6.90 -29.57
C GLU A 144 -6.44 6.59 -28.07
N ALA A 145 -6.50 7.63 -27.22
CA ALA A 145 -6.36 7.52 -25.78
C ALA A 145 -7.49 6.69 -25.14
N LYS A 146 -8.67 6.63 -25.75
CA LYS A 146 -9.78 5.75 -25.31
C LYS A 146 -9.36 4.28 -25.19
N LYS A 147 -8.43 3.81 -26.04
CA LYS A 147 -7.92 2.43 -26.00
C LYS A 147 -7.20 2.10 -24.68
N LEU A 148 -6.71 3.11 -23.95
CA LEU A 148 -6.04 2.94 -22.66
C LEU A 148 -6.98 2.31 -21.61
N PHE A 149 -8.28 2.60 -21.67
CA PHE A 149 -9.30 2.03 -20.76
C PHE A 149 -9.51 0.52 -20.96
N TYR A 150 -9.21 0.02 -22.15
CA TYR A 150 -9.32 -1.39 -22.52
C TYR A 150 -7.96 -2.11 -22.46
N SER A 151 -6.96 -1.48 -21.84
CA SER A 151 -5.60 -1.99 -21.73
C SER A 151 -5.16 -2.16 -20.26
N GLY A 152 -3.93 -2.61 -20.06
CA GLY A 152 -3.30 -2.66 -18.74
C GLY A 152 -2.88 -1.29 -18.16
N TYR A 153 -3.14 -0.18 -18.86
CA TYR A 153 -2.67 1.15 -18.47
C TYR A 153 -3.15 1.59 -17.08
N LEU A 154 -4.35 1.19 -16.67
CA LEU A 154 -4.87 1.56 -15.34
C LEU A 154 -4.30 0.72 -14.20
N ILE A 155 -3.60 -0.40 -14.50
CA ILE A 155 -3.05 -1.30 -13.48
C ILE A 155 -2.11 -0.55 -12.52
N PRO A 156 -1.11 0.24 -12.99
CA PRO A 156 -0.23 1.00 -12.10
C PRO A 156 -0.99 2.00 -11.20
N VAL A 157 -2.06 2.64 -11.71
CA VAL A 157 -2.86 3.58 -10.93
C VAL A 157 -3.44 2.90 -9.69
N TYR A 158 -4.08 1.74 -9.88
CA TYR A 158 -4.68 0.97 -8.79
C TYR A 158 -3.64 0.27 -7.92
N TYR A 159 -2.56 -0.23 -8.52
CA TYR A 159 -1.48 -0.90 -7.81
C TYR A 159 -0.86 0.01 -6.74
N TYR A 160 -0.41 1.20 -7.12
CA TYR A 160 0.23 2.11 -6.18
C TYR A 160 -0.75 2.70 -5.16
N LEU A 161 -2.01 2.88 -5.54
CA LEU A 161 -3.04 3.27 -4.58
C LEU A 161 -3.23 2.19 -3.50
N THR A 162 -3.39 0.94 -3.93
CA THR A 162 -3.60 -0.22 -3.04
C THR A 162 -2.38 -0.45 -2.16
N LEU A 163 -1.17 -0.29 -2.72
CA LEU A 163 0.08 -0.41 -1.98
C LEU A 163 0.15 0.61 -0.85
N GLY A 164 -0.18 1.88 -1.12
CA GLY A 164 -0.26 2.91 -0.07
C GLY A 164 -1.29 2.56 1.00
N ASP A 165 -2.48 2.08 0.62
CA ASP A 165 -3.55 1.70 1.55
C ASP A 165 -3.13 0.51 2.46
N GLN A 166 -2.44 -0.48 1.87
CA GLN A 166 -1.90 -1.62 2.60
C GLN A 166 -0.84 -1.19 3.62
N MET A 167 0.03 -0.24 3.25
CA MET A 167 1.05 0.26 4.16
C MET A 167 0.47 1.14 5.27
N VAL A 168 -0.59 1.92 5.01
CA VAL A 168 -1.34 2.60 6.08
C VAL A 168 -1.88 1.57 7.06
N THR A 169 -2.52 0.51 6.56
CA THR A 169 -3.08 -0.57 7.39
C THR A 169 -1.97 -1.26 8.20
N TYR A 170 -0.81 -1.51 7.59
CA TYR A 170 0.36 -2.07 8.27
C TYR A 170 0.82 -1.17 9.42
N ILE A 171 0.94 0.13 9.19
CA ILE A 171 1.29 1.10 10.24
C ILE A 171 0.28 1.07 11.38
N GLU A 172 -1.01 1.20 11.07
CA GLU A 172 -2.07 1.23 12.08
C GLU A 172 -2.18 -0.07 12.87
N THR A 173 -1.82 -1.19 12.26
CA THR A 173 -1.86 -2.50 12.92
C THR A 173 -0.65 -2.69 13.83
N TYR A 174 0.57 -2.38 13.38
CA TYR A 174 1.80 -2.84 14.04
C TYR A 174 2.57 -1.79 14.83
N PHE A 175 2.22 -0.50 14.73
CA PHE A 175 2.98 0.58 15.35
C PHE A 175 2.28 1.04 16.63
N VAL A 176 3.03 1.11 17.73
CA VAL A 176 2.53 1.61 19.02
C VAL A 176 2.96 3.05 19.16
N ILE A 177 2.00 3.94 18.98
CA ILE A 177 2.24 5.37 19.11
C ILE A 177 2.04 5.77 20.58
N SER A 178 2.99 5.46 21.45
CA SER A 178 3.01 5.87 22.87
C SER A 178 3.81 7.15 23.09
#